data_AF-A0A0F0IAW2-F1
#
_entry.id   AF-A0A0F0IAW2-F1
#
_cell.length_a   1.000
_cell.length_b   1.000
_cell.length_c   1.000
_cell.angle_alpha   90.00
_cell.angle_beta   90.00
_cell.angle_gamma   90.00
#
_symmetry.space_group_name_H-M   'P 1'
#
loop_
_entity.id
_entity.type
_entity.pdbx_description
1 polymer ?
#
loop_
_entity_poly.entity_id
_entity_poly.type
_entity_poly.pdbx_seq_one_letter_code
_entity_poly.pdbx_strand_id
1 'polypeptide(L)'
;MLLISNEMLALLRLANHKKIPLATLDNLSWGHSFGVNHLPDVAVQAYLLLNIATAVKANAKRGYFADWALADHDYPAQNVPHRQFWNAKGITDIHCPSWDPLSLETDVERAEMKTYLKMCFELLYRYDLLMRELGSDPGWMERILGILRLWGARSVTMNESGFCFA
;
A
#
# COMPACT_ATOMS: atom_id res chain seq x y z
N MET A 1 6.69 9.32 -10.51
CA MET A 1 6.95 9.66 -9.10
C MET A 1 8.23 8.94 -8.68
N LEU A 2 9.25 9.65 -8.16
CA LEU A 2 10.62 9.10 -7.97
C LEU A 2 10.66 7.79 -7.16
N LEU A 3 9.85 7.66 -6.13
CA LEU A 3 9.79 6.46 -5.28
C LEU A 3 9.22 5.24 -6.03
N ILE A 4 8.17 5.43 -6.84
CA ILE A 4 7.61 4.37 -7.70
C ILE A 4 8.63 3.96 -8.77
N SER A 5 9.35 4.91 -9.35
CA SER A 5 10.38 4.67 -10.36
C SER A 5 11.71 4.15 -9.80
N ASN A 6 11.81 3.88 -8.50
CA ASN A 6 13.03 3.43 -7.82
C ASN A 6 14.23 4.40 -7.96
N GLU A 7 13.96 5.70 -8.08
CA GLU A 7 15.00 6.74 -8.16
C GLU A 7 15.50 7.14 -6.76
N MET A 8 15.83 6.14 -5.93
CA MET A 8 16.15 6.36 -4.51
C MET A 8 17.39 7.20 -4.31
N LEU A 9 18.41 7.07 -5.17
CA LEU A 9 19.61 7.91 -5.08
C LEU A 9 19.28 9.40 -5.23
N ALA A 10 18.44 9.75 -6.21
CA ALA A 10 18.01 11.12 -6.41
C ALA A 10 17.16 11.59 -5.23
N LEU A 11 16.25 10.75 -4.76
CA LEU A 11 15.35 11.07 -3.65
C LEU A 11 16.10 11.31 -2.33
N LEU A 12 17.06 10.46 -1.99
CA LEU A 12 17.89 10.61 -0.78
C LEU A 12 18.82 11.82 -0.87
N ARG A 13 19.32 12.16 -2.07
CA ARG A 13 20.07 13.41 -2.28
C ARG A 13 19.20 14.63 -2.03
N LEU A 14 17.95 14.62 -2.49
CA LEU A 14 16.98 15.69 -2.24
C LEU A 14 16.62 15.79 -0.75
N ALA A 15 16.41 14.65 -0.08
CA ALA A 15 16.12 14.57 1.35
C ALA A 15 17.22 15.21 2.22
N ASN A 16 18.48 15.05 1.81
CA ASN A 16 19.64 15.61 2.52
C ASN A 16 20.04 17.02 2.06
N HIS A 17 19.37 17.58 1.07
CA HIS A 17 19.77 18.87 0.51
C HIS A 17 19.31 20.03 1.40
N LYS A 18 20.25 20.79 1.98
CA LYS A 18 19.99 21.87 2.96
C LYS A 18 18.95 22.93 2.54
N LYS A 19 18.74 23.13 1.24
CA LYS A 19 17.76 24.12 0.72
C LYS A 19 16.42 23.51 0.28
N ILE A 20 16.27 22.19 0.34
CA ILE A 20 15.05 21.50 -0.10
C ILE A 20 14.39 20.93 1.15
N PRO A 21 13.29 21.51 1.62
CA PRO A 21 12.61 21.06 2.83
C PRO A 21 11.72 19.86 2.48
N LEU A 22 12.30 18.75 2.00
CA LEU A 22 11.51 17.60 1.56
C LEU A 22 10.67 17.02 2.70
N ALA A 23 11.19 17.08 3.93
CA ALA A 23 10.49 16.67 5.14
C ALA A 23 9.19 17.45 5.39
N THR A 24 9.08 18.70 4.93
CA THR A 24 7.86 19.50 5.13
C THR A 24 6.75 19.14 4.14
N LEU A 25 7.02 18.26 3.18
CA LEU A 25 6.03 17.76 2.24
C LEU A 25 5.25 16.55 2.78
N ASP A 26 5.63 16.02 3.94
CA ASP A 26 4.93 14.90 4.59
C ASP A 26 3.45 15.23 4.85
N ASN A 27 3.19 16.47 5.27
CA ASN A 27 1.86 16.98 5.59
C ASN A 27 1.16 17.67 4.41
N LEU A 28 1.76 17.64 3.21
CA LEU A 28 1.17 18.25 2.03
C LEU A 28 -0.01 17.41 1.56
N SER A 29 -1.22 17.85 1.91
CA SER A 29 -2.49 17.26 1.49
C SER A 29 -3.30 18.27 0.68
N TRP A 30 -4.00 17.78 -0.35
CA TRP A 30 -4.95 18.56 -1.15
C TRP A 30 -6.15 17.65 -1.43
N GLY A 31 -7.28 17.94 -0.78
CA GLY A 31 -8.48 17.10 -0.88
C GLY A 31 -8.27 15.69 -0.30
N HIS A 32 -8.73 14.67 -1.03
CA HIS A 32 -8.93 13.33 -0.49
C HIS A 32 -7.67 12.44 -0.43
N SER A 33 -6.64 12.66 -1.26
CA SER A 33 -5.42 11.83 -1.22
C SER A 33 -4.25 12.44 -2.02
N PHE A 34 -3.49 13.34 -1.39
CA PHE A 34 -2.27 13.87 -1.98
C PHE A 34 -1.16 13.88 -0.93
N GLY A 35 0.06 13.53 -1.33
CA GLY A 35 1.22 13.50 -0.44
C GLY A 35 1.93 12.15 -0.38
N VAL A 36 3.22 12.20 -0.02
CA VAL A 36 4.10 11.02 0.11
C VAL A 36 3.57 10.07 1.19
N ASN A 37 2.93 10.61 2.22
CA ASN A 37 2.36 9.88 3.35
C ASN A 37 1.20 8.94 2.97
N HIS A 38 0.59 9.08 1.78
CA HIS A 38 -0.49 8.20 1.31
C HIS A 38 -0.01 7.05 0.45
N LEU A 39 1.22 7.12 -0.07
CA LEU A 39 1.80 6.03 -0.86
C LEU A 39 1.76 4.66 -0.15
N PRO A 40 2.18 4.55 1.13
CA PRO A 40 2.22 3.25 1.78
C PRO A 40 0.83 2.69 2.08
N ASP A 41 -0.23 3.51 2.15
CA ASP A 41 -1.56 3.08 2.60
C ASP A 41 -2.15 2.01 1.67
N VAL A 42 -2.10 2.28 0.36
CA VAL A 42 -2.62 1.34 -0.64
C VAL A 42 -1.74 0.08 -0.71
N ALA A 43 -0.42 0.24 -0.67
CA ALA A 43 0.52 -0.89 -0.74
C ALA A 43 0.41 -1.80 0.49
N VAL A 44 0.29 -1.24 1.70
CA VAL A 44 0.19 -2.03 2.94
C VAL A 44 -1.17 -2.71 3.04
N GLN A 45 -2.24 -2.04 2.63
CA GLN A 45 -3.57 -2.62 2.59
C GLN A 45 -3.64 -3.79 1.59
N ALA A 46 -3.12 -3.60 0.38
CA ALA A 46 -3.03 -4.66 -0.63
C ALA A 46 -2.20 -5.84 -0.13
N TYR A 47 -1.01 -5.57 0.42
CA TYR A 47 -0.11 -6.60 0.92
C TYR A 47 -0.75 -7.40 2.06
N LEU A 48 -1.34 -6.74 3.05
CA LEU A 48 -1.99 -7.40 4.18
C LEU A 48 -3.21 -8.21 3.74
N LEU A 49 -4.08 -7.63 2.91
CA LEU A 49 -5.33 -8.28 2.50
C LEU A 49 -5.04 -9.59 1.78
N LEU A 50 -4.14 -9.56 0.80
CA LEU A 50 -3.79 -10.71 -0.02
C LEU A 50 -3.09 -11.80 0.80
N ASN A 51 -2.15 -11.43 1.68
CA ASN A 51 -1.46 -12.40 2.54
C ASN A 51 -2.40 -13.02 3.58
N ILE A 52 -3.26 -12.23 4.23
CA ILE A 52 -4.23 -12.73 5.20
C ILE A 52 -5.24 -13.64 4.51
N ALA A 53 -5.85 -13.19 3.41
CA ALA A 53 -6.80 -13.98 2.64
C ALA A 53 -6.20 -15.34 2.26
N THR A 54 -4.95 -15.35 1.78
CA THR A 54 -4.23 -16.58 1.43
C THR A 54 -4.04 -17.48 2.65
N ALA A 55 -3.60 -16.92 3.78
CA ALA A 55 -3.31 -17.66 5.00
C ALA A 55 -4.57 -18.29 5.62
N VAL A 56 -5.70 -17.58 5.62
CA VAL A 56 -6.95 -18.04 6.24
C VAL A 56 -7.88 -18.79 5.27
N LYS A 57 -7.50 -18.93 3.99
CA LYS A 57 -8.35 -19.48 2.91
C LYS A 57 -9.75 -18.86 2.87
N ALA A 58 -9.86 -17.60 3.28
CA ALA A 58 -11.14 -16.91 3.41
C ALA A 58 -11.37 -16.04 2.20
N ASN A 59 -12.62 -16.00 1.71
CA ASN A 59 -13.04 -15.00 0.74
C ASN A 59 -12.79 -13.61 1.35
N ALA A 60 -11.73 -12.93 0.91
CA ALA A 60 -11.51 -11.54 1.27
C ALA A 60 -12.76 -10.75 0.88
N LYS A 61 -13.27 -9.90 1.78
CA LYS A 61 -14.41 -9.03 1.44
C LYS A 61 -14.01 -8.16 0.24
N ARG A 62 -14.70 -8.41 -0.87
CA ARG A 62 -14.33 -8.07 -2.26
C ARG A 62 -14.29 -6.57 -2.58
N GLY A 63 -14.94 -5.72 -1.78
CA GLY A 63 -15.09 -4.28 -2.06
C GLY A 63 -13.91 -3.41 -1.60
N TYR A 64 -13.34 -3.69 -0.43
CA TYR A 64 -12.35 -2.78 0.19
C TYR A 64 -11.05 -2.63 -0.60
N PHE A 65 -10.71 -3.62 -1.42
CA PHE A 65 -9.52 -3.58 -2.25
C PHE A 65 -9.64 -2.57 -3.39
N ALA A 66 -10.74 -2.62 -4.14
CA ALA A 66 -10.98 -1.76 -5.28
C ALA A 66 -11.20 -0.29 -4.87
N ASP A 67 -11.87 -0.10 -3.73
CA ASP A 67 -12.17 1.23 -3.16
C ASP A 67 -10.91 2.06 -2.84
N TRP A 68 -9.73 1.44 -2.75
CA TRP A 68 -8.48 2.13 -2.46
C TRP A 68 -7.42 1.96 -3.55
N ALA A 69 -7.21 0.73 -4.03
CA ALA A 69 -6.14 0.45 -5.01
C ALA A 69 -6.46 0.94 -6.43
N LEU A 70 -7.76 1.06 -6.76
CA LEU A 70 -8.23 1.42 -8.09
C LEU A 70 -8.90 2.80 -8.12
N ALA A 71 -9.45 3.23 -6.99
CA ALA A 71 -10.20 4.47 -6.85
C ALA A 71 -9.55 5.70 -7.48
N ASP A 72 -10.40 6.52 -8.11
CA ASP A 72 -10.03 7.77 -8.77
C ASP A 72 -10.18 8.98 -7.87
N HIS A 73 -9.23 9.10 -6.93
CA HIS A 73 -9.04 10.28 -6.09
C HIS A 73 -8.25 11.36 -6.83
N ASP A 74 -8.70 11.80 -8.01
CA ASP A 74 -8.03 12.79 -8.85
C ASP A 74 -6.67 12.32 -9.43
N TYR A 75 -6.61 11.08 -9.95
CA TYR A 75 -5.37 10.46 -10.46
C TYR A 75 -4.21 10.47 -9.45
N PRO A 76 -4.39 9.89 -8.25
CA PRO A 76 -3.35 9.86 -7.24
C PRO A 76 -2.15 9.10 -7.82
N ALA A 77 -1.01 9.79 -7.95
CA ALA A 77 0.22 9.21 -8.48
C ALA A 77 0.64 7.96 -7.70
N GLN A 78 0.20 7.85 -6.44
CA GLN A 78 0.41 6.72 -5.54
C GLN A 78 -0.26 5.42 -6.04
N ASN A 79 -1.38 5.52 -6.76
CA ASN A 79 -2.16 4.35 -7.19
C ASN A 79 -1.69 3.79 -8.54
N VAL A 80 -0.84 4.52 -9.27
CA VAL A 80 -0.35 4.13 -10.60
C VAL A 80 0.16 2.68 -10.66
N PRO A 81 1.07 2.22 -9.78
CA PRO A 81 1.58 0.84 -9.87
C PRO A 81 0.49 -0.21 -9.60
N HIS A 82 -0.48 0.11 -8.73
CA HIS A 82 -1.60 -0.77 -8.44
C HIS A 82 -2.53 -0.87 -9.66
N ARG A 83 -2.99 0.27 -10.18
CA ARG A 83 -3.83 0.36 -11.39
C ARG A 83 -3.18 -0.34 -12.58
N GLN A 84 -1.88 -0.15 -12.81
CA GLN A 84 -1.18 -0.81 -13.92
C GLN A 84 -1.29 -2.33 -13.85
N PHE A 85 -1.09 -2.92 -12.66
CA PHE A 85 -1.20 -4.37 -12.49
C PHE A 85 -2.64 -4.88 -12.67
N TRP A 86 -3.62 -4.22 -12.06
CA TRP A 86 -5.01 -4.68 -12.06
C TRP A 86 -5.75 -4.41 -13.36
N ASN A 87 -5.52 -3.24 -13.99
CA ASN A 87 -6.13 -2.92 -15.27
C ASN A 87 -5.64 -3.88 -16.38
N ALA A 88 -4.38 -4.33 -16.32
CA ALA A 88 -3.86 -5.37 -17.23
C ALA A 88 -4.61 -6.70 -17.11
N LYS A 89 -5.30 -6.94 -15.99
CA LYS A 89 -6.16 -8.09 -15.72
C LYS A 89 -7.65 -7.82 -15.98
N GLY A 90 -7.98 -6.65 -16.54
CA GLY A 90 -9.35 -6.23 -16.79
C GLY A 90 -10.13 -5.80 -15.55
N ILE A 91 -9.46 -5.63 -14.41
CA ILE A 91 -10.07 -5.21 -13.15
C ILE A 91 -9.88 -3.70 -13.03
N THR A 92 -10.98 -2.95 -13.03
CA THR A 92 -10.97 -1.47 -12.96
C THR A 92 -11.82 -0.98 -11.79
N ASP A 93 -11.75 0.31 -11.49
CA ASP A 93 -12.56 1.01 -10.49
C ASP A 93 -14.07 0.93 -10.81
N ILE A 94 -14.46 1.00 -12.08
CA ILE A 94 -15.85 0.88 -12.53
C ILE A 94 -16.29 -0.60 -12.59
N HIS A 95 -15.35 -1.50 -12.88
CA HIS A 95 -15.59 -2.94 -13.03
C HIS A 95 -14.69 -3.72 -12.08
N CYS A 96 -15.05 -3.73 -10.80
CA CYS A 96 -14.58 -4.72 -9.85
C CYS A 96 -15.64 -5.82 -9.58
N PRO A 97 -16.17 -6.54 -10.60
CA PRO A 97 -17.10 -7.61 -10.32
C PRO A 97 -16.33 -8.81 -9.79
N SER A 98 -16.65 -9.22 -8.57
CA SER A 98 -16.49 -10.59 -8.07
C SER A 98 -15.10 -11.24 -8.03
N TRP A 99 -14.04 -10.57 -8.49
CA TRP A 99 -12.70 -11.16 -8.58
C TRP A 99 -12.20 -11.55 -7.19
N ASP A 100 -11.94 -12.84 -7.03
CA ASP A 100 -11.43 -13.41 -5.80
C ASP A 100 -9.90 -13.51 -5.92
N PRO A 101 -9.14 -12.75 -5.12
CA PRO A 101 -7.68 -12.84 -5.14
C PRO A 101 -7.14 -14.22 -4.78
N LEU A 102 -7.97 -15.11 -4.24
CA LEU A 102 -7.62 -16.49 -3.91
C LEU A 102 -8.04 -17.52 -4.95
N SER A 103 -8.78 -17.14 -5.99
CA SER A 103 -9.11 -18.03 -7.11
C SER A 103 -7.94 -18.16 -8.09
N LEU A 104 -6.69 -18.16 -7.61
CA LEU A 104 -5.49 -18.32 -8.44
C LEU A 104 -5.34 -19.80 -8.81
N GLU A 105 -5.96 -20.20 -9.92
CA GLU A 105 -6.02 -21.59 -10.35
C GLU A 105 -4.69 -22.04 -10.98
N THR A 106 -4.01 -21.14 -11.69
CA THR A 106 -2.80 -21.46 -12.46
C THR A 106 -1.50 -21.05 -11.77
N ASP A 107 -0.39 -21.71 -12.13
CA ASP A 107 0.96 -21.30 -11.68
C ASP A 107 1.35 -19.91 -12.19
N VAL A 108 0.85 -19.53 -13.36
CA VAL A 108 1.06 -18.20 -13.96
C VAL A 108 0.41 -17.13 -13.07
N GLU A 109 -0.86 -17.31 -12.70
CA GLU A 109 -1.57 -16.37 -11.83
C GLU A 109 -0.90 -16.24 -10.45
N ARG A 110 -0.42 -17.37 -9.89
CA ARG A 110 0.35 -17.36 -8.63
C ARG A 110 1.67 -16.59 -8.77
N ALA A 111 2.40 -16.77 -9.87
CA ALA A 111 3.64 -16.07 -10.14
C ALA A 111 3.43 -14.55 -10.33
N GLU A 112 2.37 -14.17 -11.04
CA GLU A 112 1.99 -12.77 -11.23
C GLU A 112 1.57 -12.12 -9.91
N MET A 113 0.79 -12.82 -9.08
CA MET A 113 0.43 -12.33 -7.75
C MET A 113 1.65 -12.12 -6.87
N LYS A 114 2.60 -13.06 -6.89
CA LYS A 114 3.87 -12.92 -6.17
C LYS A 114 4.66 -11.70 -6.63
N THR A 115 4.64 -11.40 -7.92
CA THR A 115 5.27 -10.18 -8.47
C THR A 115 4.58 -8.93 -7.96
N TYR A 116 3.25 -8.91 -7.88
CA TYR A 116 2.50 -7.79 -7.31
C TYR A 116 2.80 -7.57 -5.83
N LEU A 117 2.85 -8.64 -5.03
CA LEU A 117 3.20 -8.57 -3.62
C LEU A 117 4.62 -8.06 -3.39
N LYS A 118 5.58 -8.48 -4.22
CA LYS A 118 6.95 -7.93 -4.20
C LYS A 118 6.96 -6.43 -4.49
N MET A 119 6.22 -5.99 -5.51
CA MET A 119 6.09 -4.57 -5.83
C MET A 119 5.50 -3.78 -4.65
N CYS A 120 4.44 -4.28 -4.01
CA CYS A 120 3.89 -3.66 -2.80
C CYS A 120 4.95 -3.55 -1.70
N PHE A 121 5.66 -4.65 -1.41
CA PHE A 121 6.72 -4.66 -0.40
C PHE A 121 7.86 -3.69 -0.73
N GLU A 122 8.28 -3.60 -1.99
CA GLU A 122 9.29 -2.64 -2.43
C GLU A 122 8.86 -1.19 -2.21
N LEU A 123 7.59 -0.85 -2.49
CA LEU A 123 7.07 0.49 -2.21
C LEU A 123 7.09 0.79 -0.72
N LEU A 124 6.66 -0.15 0.12
CA LEU A 124 6.68 -0.01 1.59
C LEU A 124 8.11 0.19 2.10
N TYR A 125 9.05 -0.62 1.62
CA TYR A 125 10.46 -0.54 2.01
C TYR A 125 11.11 0.80 1.59
N ARG A 126 10.86 1.25 0.37
CA ARG A 126 11.37 2.54 -0.13
C ARG A 126 10.79 3.72 0.64
N TYR A 127 9.49 3.65 0.98
CA TYR A 127 8.84 4.65 1.82
C TYR A 127 9.43 4.67 3.24
N ASP A 128 9.60 3.50 3.87
CA ASP A 128 10.23 3.38 5.19
C ASP A 128 11.63 4.02 5.20
N LEU A 129 12.46 3.68 4.20
CA LEU A 129 13.80 4.24 4.06
C LEU A 129 13.77 5.77 3.91
N LEU A 130 12.88 6.30 3.07
CA LEU A 130 12.75 7.74 2.88
C LEU A 130 12.32 8.45 4.17
N MET A 131 11.30 7.96 4.87
CA MET A 131 10.80 8.60 6.08
C MET A 131 11.86 8.62 7.17
N ARG A 132 12.60 7.51 7.34
CA ARG A 132 13.73 7.45 8.27
C ARG A 132 14.84 8.43 7.91
N GLU A 133 15.17 8.56 6.62
CA GLU A 133 16.16 9.55 6.16
C GLU A 133 15.73 10.98 6.45
N LEU A 134 14.42 11.26 6.37
CA LEU A 134 13.84 12.55 6.74
C LEU A 134 13.73 12.77 8.26
N GLY A 135 14.11 11.79 9.08
CA GLY A 135 13.97 11.84 10.54
C GLY A 135 12.54 11.68 11.03
N SER A 136 11.66 11.12 10.20
CA SER A 136 10.23 10.95 10.47
C SER A 136 9.88 9.49 10.74
N ASP A 137 8.86 9.25 11.57
CA ASP A 137 8.29 7.91 11.76
C ASP A 137 7.35 7.56 10.59
N PRO A 138 7.55 6.42 9.90
CA PRO A 138 6.61 5.92 8.90
C PRO A 138 5.17 5.69 9.42
N GLY A 139 4.99 5.50 10.73
CA GLY A 139 3.68 5.28 11.36
C GLY A 139 3.09 3.89 11.08
N TRP A 140 3.94 2.87 10.92
CA TRP A 140 3.49 1.53 10.53
C TRP A 140 2.51 0.92 11.51
N MET A 141 2.69 1.18 12.81
CA MET A 141 1.82 0.64 13.85
C MET A 141 0.40 1.18 13.70
N GLU A 142 0.23 2.50 13.64
CA GLU A 142 -1.10 3.12 13.51
C GLU A 142 -1.77 2.72 12.20
N ARG A 143 -1.01 2.66 11.08
CA ARG A 143 -1.53 2.26 9.77
C ARG A 143 -2.06 0.83 9.78
N ILE A 144 -1.27 -0.12 10.27
CA ILE A 144 -1.67 -1.54 10.30
C ILE A 144 -2.86 -1.74 11.24
N LEU A 145 -2.84 -1.13 12.44
CA LEU A 145 -3.98 -1.20 13.37
C LEU A 145 -5.24 -0.58 12.75
N GLY A 146 -5.11 0.57 12.10
CA GLY A 146 -6.21 1.25 11.42
C GLY A 146 -6.86 0.36 10.36
N ILE A 147 -6.05 -0.30 9.52
CA ILE A 147 -6.53 -1.21 8.49
C ILE A 147 -7.22 -2.44 9.09
N LEU A 148 -6.60 -3.08 10.09
CA LEU A 148 -7.19 -4.26 10.73
C LEU A 148 -8.53 -3.92 11.41
N ARG A 149 -8.62 -2.75 12.06
CA ARG A 149 -9.87 -2.24 12.66
C ARG A 149 -10.92 -1.92 11.60
N LEU A 150 -10.53 -1.30 10.48
CA LEU A 150 -11.41 -1.04 9.33
C LEU A 150 -12.01 -2.34 8.79
N TRP A 151 -11.24 -3.43 8.80
CA TRP A 151 -11.70 -4.77 8.41
C TRP A 151 -12.47 -5.52 9.50
N GLY A 152 -12.67 -4.90 10.66
CA GLY A 152 -13.53 -5.41 11.73
C GLY A 152 -12.80 -6.10 12.88
N ALA A 153 -11.46 -6.03 12.96
CA ALA A 153 -10.72 -6.50 14.13
C ALA A 153 -10.99 -5.58 15.33
N ARG A 154 -11.89 -6.00 16.22
CA ARG A 154 -12.37 -5.19 17.36
C ARG A 154 -11.38 -5.11 18.53
N SER A 155 -10.53 -6.13 18.68
CA SER A 155 -9.67 -6.31 19.86
C SER A 155 -8.20 -6.49 19.47
N VAL A 156 -7.77 -5.85 18.38
CA VAL A 156 -6.37 -5.90 17.96
C VAL A 156 -5.52 -4.90 18.75
N THR A 157 -4.47 -5.42 19.39
CA THR A 157 -3.46 -4.63 20.12
C THR A 157 -2.06 -4.99 19.62
N MET A 158 -1.07 -4.17 19.94
CA MET A 158 0.34 -4.48 19.70
C MET A 158 1.07 -4.51 21.04
N ASN A 159 1.83 -5.57 21.28
CA ASN A 159 2.72 -5.70 22.44
C ASN A 159 4.14 -6.09 21.96
N GLU A 160 5.01 -6.46 22.90
CA GLU A 160 6.41 -6.81 22.61
C GLU A 160 6.57 -8.04 21.70
N SER A 161 5.57 -8.93 21.61
CA SER A 161 5.58 -10.09 20.72
C SER A 161 4.90 -9.84 19.37
N GLY A 162 4.37 -8.63 19.13
CA GLY A 162 3.76 -8.20 17.88
C GLY A 162 2.25 -7.96 17.98
N PHE A 163 1.54 -8.11 16.85
CA PHE A 163 0.10 -7.93 16.80
C PHE A 163 -0.63 -9.09 17.47
N CYS A 164 -1.51 -8.77 18.41
CA CYS A 164 -2.30 -9.72 19.18
C CYS A 164 -3.79 -9.46 18.95
N PHE A 165 -4.56 -10.53 18.78
CA PHE A 165 -6.01 -10.49 18.69
C PHE A 165 -6.58 -11.10 19.98
N ALA A 166 -7.31 -10.31 20.76
CA ALA A 166 -7.96 -10.76 22.00
C ALA A 166 -9.40 -11.24 21.77
#